data_AF-A0A7V6TIJ6-F1
#
_entry.id   AF-A0A7V6TIJ6-F1
#
_cell.length_a   1.000
_cell.length_b   1.000
_cell.length_c   1.000
_cell.angle_alpha   90.00
_cell.angle_beta   90.00
_cell.angle_gamma   90.00
#
_symmetry.space_group_name_H-M   'P 1'
#
loop_
_entity.id
_entity.type
_entity.pdbx_description
1 polymer ?
#
loop_
_entity_poly.entity_id
_entity_poly.type
_entity_poly.pdbx_seq_one_letter_code
_entity_poly.pdbx_strand_id
1 'polypeptide(L)' 'MHIKTFFFNALRTCCYVVHEENGQCFIVDPGCFGSKEEQRLVDYIADNNLTPQFVVTTHCHFDHLMGLPFVLKTY' A
#
# COMPACT_ATOMS: atom_id res chain seq x y z
N MET A 1 -8.13 -8.22 -12.74
CA MET A 1 -7.85 -8.29 -11.29
C MET A 1 -6.44 -8.80 -11.04
N HIS A 2 -5.56 -7.91 -10.58
CA HIS A 2 -4.17 -8.21 -10.21
C HIS A 2 -3.95 -7.90 -8.74
N ILE A 3 -3.12 -8.70 -8.07
CA ILE A 3 -2.76 -8.51 -6.66
C ILE A 3 -1.24 -8.49 -6.54
N LYS A 4 -0.72 -7.39 -6.02
CA LYS A 4 0.69 -7.28 -5.63
C LYS A 4 0.80 -7.32 -4.12
N THR A 5 1.61 -8.25 -3.61
CA THR A 5 1.94 -8.33 -2.19
C THR A 5 3.28 -7.66 -1.91
N PHE A 6 3.30 -6.89 -0.82
CA PHE A 6 4.49 -6.36 -0.18
C PHE A 6 4.61 -6.95 1.22
N PHE A 7 5.86 -7.20 1.61
CA PHE A 7 6.21 -7.41 3.00
C PHE A 7 6.94 -6.16 3.47
N PHE A 8 6.35 -5.50 4.46
CA PHE A 8 6.85 -4.27 5.04
C PHE A 8 7.20 -4.43 6.51
N ASN A 9 7.99 -3.48 6.99
CA ASN A 9 8.48 -3.32 8.35
C ASN A 9 9.18 -4.57 8.91
N ALA A 10 9.63 -4.49 10.15
CA ALA A 10 10.33 -5.60 10.81
C ALA A 10 9.41 -6.81 11.12
N LEU A 11 8.09 -6.59 11.15
CA LEU A 11 7.08 -7.59 11.45
C LEU A 11 6.58 -8.31 10.19
N ARG A 12 7.07 -7.92 9.01
CA ARG A 12 6.69 -8.49 7.71
C ARG A 12 5.19 -8.39 7.44
N THR A 13 4.58 -7.27 7.85
CA THR A 13 3.18 -6.98 7.57
C THR A 13 2.90 -7.12 6.07
N CYS A 14 1.87 -7.89 5.74
CA CYS A 14 1.41 -8.05 4.37
C CYS A 14 0.59 -6.82 3.96
N CYS A 15 1.11 -6.05 3.01
CA CYS A 15 0.37 -5.01 2.33
C CYS A 15 0.00 -5.48 0.92
N TYR A 16 -1.19 -5.14 0.44
CA TYR A 16 -1.65 -5.52 -0.89
C TYR A 16 -2.01 -4.30 -1.70
N VAL A 17 -1.58 -4.28 -2.96
CA VAL A 17 -2.14 -3.39 -3.98
C VAL A 17 -2.97 -4.25 -4.92
N VAL A 18 -4.28 -4.05 -4.89
CA VAL A 18 -5.26 -4.75 -5.73
C VAL A 18 -5.69 -3.79 -6.83
N HIS A 19 -5.55 -4.17 -8.10
CA HIS A 19 -5.84 -3.28 -9.22
C HIS A 19 -6.46 -3.99 -10.41
N GLU A 20 -7.15 -3.20 -11.24
CA GLU A 20 -7.72 -3.60 -12.52
C GLU A 20 -6.95 -2.97 -13.69
N GLU A 21 -7.19 -3.47 -14.92
CA GLU A 21 -6.53 -2.98 -16.13
C GLU A 21 -6.80 -1.49 -16.42
N ASN A 22 -7.87 -0.92 -15.85
CA ASN A 22 -8.19 0.50 -15.96
C ASN A 22 -7.32 1.42 -15.06
N GLY A 23 -6.39 0.84 -14.30
CA GLY A 23 -5.46 1.56 -13.42
C GLY A 23 -6.02 1.89 -12.04
N GLN A 24 -7.31 1.67 -11.77
CA GLN A 24 -7.85 1.88 -10.43
C GLN A 24 -7.32 0.83 -9.47
N CYS A 25 -6.89 1.25 -8.27
CA CYS A 25 -6.39 0.32 -7.27
C CYS A 25 -6.87 0.61 -5.85
N PHE A 26 -6.81 -0.41 -5.01
CA PHE A 26 -6.98 -0.34 -3.57
C PHE A 26 -5.68 -0.74 -2.89
N ILE A 27 -5.35 -0.04 -1.81
CA ILE A 27 -4.23 -0.38 -0.94
C ILE A 27 -4.80 -0.99 0.33
N VAL A 28 -4.39 -2.22 0.66
CA VAL A 28 -4.86 -2.94 1.85
C VAL A 28 -3.71 -3.08 2.83
N ASP A 29 -3.95 -2.71 4.09
CA ASP A 29 -3.01 -2.84 5.21
C ASP A 29 -1.64 -2.19 4.94
N PRO A 30 -1.58 -0.86 4.72
CA PRO A 30 -0.33 -0.16 4.42
C PRO A 30 0.59 -0.08 5.65
N GLY A 31 1.36 -1.14 5.88
CA GLY A 31 2.35 -1.23 6.96
C GLY A 31 3.76 -0.72 6.60
N CYS A 32 3.93 -0.02 5.46
CA CYS A 32 5.24 0.52 5.06
C CYS A 32 5.79 1.48 6.12
N PHE A 33 7.04 1.28 6.50
CA PHE A 33 7.69 2.06 7.55
C PHE A 33 9.05 2.59 7.09
N GLY A 34 9.15 3.91 6.98
CA GLY A 34 10.34 4.62 6.55
C GLY A 34 10.47 4.73 5.03
N SER A 35 11.31 5.67 4.61
CA SER A 35 11.38 6.16 3.22
C SER A 35 11.61 5.07 2.18
N LYS A 36 12.41 4.05 2.49
CA LYS A 36 12.69 2.96 1.55
C LYS A 36 11.46 2.12 1.22
N GLU A 37 10.59 1.86 2.21
CA GLU A 37 9.39 1.05 2.01
C GLU A 37 8.26 1.87 1.41
N GLU A 38 8.11 3.11 1.85
CA GLU A 38 7.23 4.11 1.27
C GLU A 38 7.52 4.28 -0.23
N GLN A 39 8.80 4.45 -0.60
CA GLN A 39 9.20 4.60 -2.00
C GLN A 39 8.88 3.35 -2.83
N ARG A 40 9.09 2.13 -2.28
CA ARG A 40 8.72 0.88 -2.98
C ARG A 40 7.23 0.81 -3.33
N LEU A 41 6.36 1.35 -2.46
CA LEU A 41 4.93 1.43 -2.73
C LEU A 41 4.63 2.48 -3.81
N VAL A 42 5.22 3.66 -3.70
CA VAL A 42 5.07 4.77 -4.66
C VAL A 42 5.53 4.36 -6.06
N ASP A 43 6.72 3.78 -6.17
CA ASP A 43 7.30 3.34 -7.44
C ASP A 43 6.39 2.32 -8.11
N TYR A 44 5.88 1.33 -7.37
CA TYR A 44 4.97 0.34 -7.94
C TYR A 44 3.67 0.98 -8.46
N ILE A 45 3.11 1.93 -7.72
CA ILE A 45 1.89 2.64 -8.14
C ILE A 45 2.18 3.46 -9.40
N ALA A 46 3.29 4.20 -9.42
CA ALA A 46 3.68 5.05 -10.55
C ALA A 46 4.03 4.23 -11.81
N ASP A 47 4.88 3.22 -11.68
CA ASP A 47 5.36 2.38 -12.80
C ASP A 47 4.22 1.63 -13.50
N ASN A 48 3.15 1.34 -12.77
CA ASN A 48 1.97 0.64 -13.30
C ASN A 48 0.82 1.62 -13.64
N ASN A 49 1.05 2.94 -13.58
CA ASN A 49 0.04 3.98 -13.82
C ASN A 49 -1.24 3.78 -12.99
N LEU A 50 -1.07 3.36 -11.73
CA LEU A 50 -2.18 3.08 -10.84
C LEU A 50 -2.66 4.35 -10.12
N THR A 51 -3.97 4.43 -9.90
CA THR A 51 -4.61 5.52 -9.17
C THR A 51 -5.34 4.95 -7.95
N PRO A 52 -4.76 5.06 -6.73
CA PRO A 52 -5.40 4.63 -5.51
C PRO A 52 -6.75 5.31 -5.30
N GLN A 53 -7.81 4.52 -5.13
CA GLN A 53 -9.17 5.01 -4.86
C GLN A 53 -9.53 4.88 -3.39
N PHE A 54 -9.04 3.81 -2.75
CA PHE A 54 -9.34 3.51 -1.35
C PHE A 54 -8.12 2.90 -0.66
N VAL A 55 -8.05 3.17 0.64
CA VAL A 55 -7.15 2.48 1.57
C VAL A 55 -8.02 1.70 2.55
N VAL A 56 -7.75 0.41 2.67
CA VAL A 56 -8.52 -0.51 3.51
C VAL A 56 -7.61 -1.05 4.60
N THR A 57 -8.07 -0.98 5.84
CA THR A 57 -7.43 -1.69 6.96
C THR A 57 -8.32 -2.87 7.35
N THR A 58 -7.73 -4.05 7.45
CA THR A 58 -8.49 -5.27 7.80
C THR A 58 -9.00 -5.24 9.23
N HIS A 59 -8.21 -4.65 10.13
CA HIS A 59 -8.48 -4.44 11.54
C HIS A 59 -7.63 -3.28 12.07
N CYS A 60 -7.65 -3.03 13.39
CA CYS A 60 -6.96 -1.92 14.03
C CYS A 60 -5.73 -2.40 14.82
N HIS A 61 -4.80 -3.08 14.16
CA HIS A 61 -3.50 -3.40 14.76
C HIS A 61 -2.45 -2.38 14.33
N PHE A 62 -1.45 -2.14 15.16
CA PHE A 62 -0.59 -0.97 14.99
C PHE A 62 0.40 -1.10 13.82
N ASP A 63 0.81 -2.33 13.48
CA ASP A 63 1.86 -2.62 12.49
C ASP A 63 1.47 -2.28 11.05
N HIS A 64 0.22 -2.54 10.68
CA HIS A 64 -0.37 -2.15 9.39
C HIS A 64 -1.00 -0.76 9.35
N LEU A 65 -1.07 -0.07 10.50
CA LEU A 65 -1.47 1.35 10.57
C LEU A 65 -0.28 2.30 10.40
N MET A 66 0.96 1.81 10.51
CA MET A 66 2.17 2.65 10.47
C MET A 66 2.31 3.47 9.18
N GLY A 67 1.97 2.88 8.03
CA GLY A 67 2.04 3.54 6.73
C GLY A 67 0.74 4.24 6.33
N LEU A 68 -0.34 4.11 7.10
CA LEU A 68 -1.63 4.74 6.78
C LEU A 68 -1.52 6.28 6.66
N PRO A 69 -0.86 7.01 7.59
CA PRO A 69 -0.70 8.46 7.44
C PRO A 69 0.08 8.86 6.20
N PHE A 70 1.08 8.06 5.80
CA PHE A 70 1.85 8.29 4.59
C PHE A 70 0.98 8.13 3.34
N VAL A 71 0.22 7.04 3.25
CA VAL A 71 -0.64 6.77 2.10
C VAL A 71 -1.72 7.84 1.95
N LEU A 72 -2.41 8.22 3.03
CA LEU A 72 -3.45 9.26 3.02
C LEU A 72 -2.94 10.66 2.69
N LYS A 73 -1.65 10.93 2.91
CA LYS A 73 -1.02 12.20 2.54
C LYS A 73 -0.59 12.21 1.07
N THR A 74 -0.24 11.04 0.53
CA THR A 74 0.32 10.88 -0.81
C THR A 74 -0.77 10.76 -1.87
N TYR A 75 -1.92 10.16 -1.53
CA TYR A 75 -3.05 9.89 -2.43
C TYR A 75 -4.36 10.32 -1.81
#